data_AF-A0A1J4JFN5-F1
#
_entry.id   AF-A0A1J4JFN5-F1
#
_cell.length_a   1.000
_cell.length_b   1.000
_cell.length_c   1.000
_cell.angle_alpha   90.00
_cell.angle_beta   90.00
_cell.angle_gamma   90.00
#
_symmetry.space_group_name_H-M   'P 1'
#
loop_
_entity.id
_entity.type
_entity.pdbx_description
1 polymer ?
#
loop_
_entity_poly.entity_id
_entity_poly.type
_entity_poly.pdbx_seq_one_letter_code
_entity_poly.pdbx_strand_id
1 'polypeptide(L)'
;MKILPSYVEVNPDINNSDHPFLPKGISLLEYSMAFGSINIFRYFWVNKASYKKESLKYSIIGGNYGIVHILEEESLYKFDEENYFQSLKYYRSEISEYLLNLINTKNLSINEILSSYIHSANFDGIYNYLDNKGIFNTILSIKKDNILLQNEIQEIIKLHAFDNPWMPFYLFYNVTFQQSNIDVNWLNSNILSSAYDVINIFSINTDSLTML
;
A
#
# COMPACT_ATOMS: atom_id res chain seq x y z
N MET A 1 26.16 -17.71 2.70
CA MET A 1 25.54 -18.80 1.90
C MET A 1 24.12 -18.38 1.56
N LYS A 2 23.73 -18.46 0.29
CA LYS A 2 22.36 -18.16 -0.16
C LYS A 2 21.54 -19.45 -0.23
N ILE A 3 20.27 -19.37 0.15
CA ILE A 3 19.29 -20.44 -0.01
C ILE A 3 18.64 -20.25 -1.37
N LEU A 4 18.61 -21.31 -2.17
CA LEU A 4 17.83 -21.31 -3.39
C LEU A 4 16.34 -21.42 -3.04
N PRO A 5 15.48 -20.63 -3.70
CA PRO A 5 14.03 -20.72 -3.47
C PRO A 5 13.54 -22.14 -3.73
N SER A 6 12.59 -22.59 -2.91
CA SER A 6 11.91 -23.85 -3.15
C SER A 6 11.05 -23.74 -4.42
N TYR A 7 10.65 -24.88 -4.98
CA TYR A 7 9.73 -24.90 -6.12
C TYR A 7 8.38 -24.20 -5.84
N VAL A 8 7.98 -24.13 -4.57
CA VAL A 8 6.73 -23.49 -4.15
C VAL A 8 6.90 -22.00 -3.80
N GLU A 9 8.12 -21.49 -3.72
CA GLU A 9 8.40 -20.08 -3.45
C GLU A 9 8.29 -19.24 -4.74
N VAL A 10 7.08 -18.79 -5.02
CA VAL A 10 6.74 -18.01 -6.21
C VAL A 10 6.86 -16.50 -6.00
N ASN A 11 7.20 -16.04 -4.79
CA ASN A 11 7.33 -14.61 -4.54
C ASN A 11 8.60 -14.05 -5.21
N PRO A 12 8.47 -13.11 -6.18
CA PRO A 12 9.60 -12.57 -6.94
C PRO A 12 10.61 -11.84 -6.04
N ASP A 13 10.16 -11.23 -4.94
CA ASP A 13 11.03 -10.48 -4.03
C ASP A 13 11.91 -11.41 -3.17
N ILE A 14 11.50 -12.69 -2.99
CA ILE A 14 12.22 -13.69 -2.18
C ILE A 14 13.05 -14.62 -3.08
N ASN A 15 12.46 -15.08 -4.19
CA ASN A 15 13.12 -16.03 -5.08
C ASN A 15 14.16 -15.34 -6.00
N ASN A 16 14.10 -14.01 -6.14
CA ASN A 16 14.89 -13.20 -7.07
C ASN A 16 14.84 -13.76 -8.51
N SER A 17 13.70 -14.34 -8.93
CA SER A 17 13.55 -15.00 -10.23
C SER A 17 13.65 -14.04 -11.41
N ASP A 18 13.26 -12.79 -11.19
CA ASP A 18 13.00 -11.84 -12.27
C ASP A 18 14.25 -11.02 -12.64
N HIS A 19 15.35 -11.16 -11.89
CA HIS A 19 16.59 -10.45 -12.15
C HIS A 19 17.67 -11.36 -12.76
N PRO A 20 17.93 -11.26 -14.08
CA PRO A 20 18.87 -12.17 -14.77
C PRO A 20 20.32 -12.07 -14.29
N PHE A 21 20.68 -11.00 -13.57
CA PHE A 21 22.03 -10.73 -13.10
C PHE A 21 22.19 -10.84 -11.57
N LEU A 22 21.11 -11.09 -10.81
CA LEU A 22 21.21 -11.28 -9.36
C LEU A 22 21.42 -12.76 -9.02
N PRO A 23 22.26 -13.08 -8.01
CA PRO A 23 22.40 -14.46 -7.56
C PRO A 23 21.05 -14.92 -6.98
N LYS A 24 20.51 -16.02 -7.50
CA LYS A 24 19.21 -16.57 -7.09
C LYS A 24 19.13 -16.76 -5.57
N GLY A 25 17.98 -16.36 -5.02
CA GLY A 25 17.66 -16.52 -3.61
C GLY A 25 18.37 -15.58 -2.63
N ILE A 26 18.10 -15.81 -1.36
CA ILE A 26 18.42 -14.91 -0.23
C ILE A 26 19.18 -15.68 0.87
N SER A 27 19.86 -14.98 1.77
CA SER A 27 20.57 -15.59 2.89
C SER A 27 19.62 -16.20 3.93
N LEU A 28 20.13 -17.07 4.81
CA LEU A 28 19.36 -17.62 5.94
C LEU A 28 18.82 -16.54 6.89
N LEU A 29 19.60 -15.48 7.10
CA LEU A 29 19.15 -14.33 7.89
C LEU A 29 17.96 -13.64 7.20
N GLU A 30 18.09 -13.30 5.91
CA GLU A 30 17.02 -12.69 5.12
C GLU A 30 15.78 -13.58 5.03
N TYR A 31 15.96 -14.88 4.89
CA TYR A 31 14.87 -15.85 4.91
C TYR A 31 14.17 -15.85 6.27
N SER A 32 14.92 -15.86 7.38
CA SER A 32 14.30 -15.77 8.72
C SER A 32 13.50 -14.49 8.92
N MET A 33 13.93 -13.37 8.31
CA MET A 33 13.20 -12.11 8.31
C MET A 33 11.92 -12.20 7.47
N ALA A 34 12.03 -12.69 6.23
CA ALA A 34 10.91 -12.82 5.28
C ALA A 34 9.78 -13.72 5.78
N PHE A 35 10.09 -14.67 6.67
CA PHE A 35 9.12 -15.58 7.29
C PHE A 35 8.79 -15.21 8.75
N GLY A 36 9.23 -14.05 9.24
CA GLY A 36 8.92 -13.57 10.59
C GLY A 36 9.45 -14.47 11.71
N SER A 37 10.47 -15.28 11.45
CA SER A 37 11.02 -16.28 12.35
C SER A 37 12.00 -15.67 13.36
N ILE A 38 11.45 -14.93 14.34
CA ILE A 38 12.21 -14.13 15.31
C ILE A 38 13.33 -14.91 16.04
N ASN A 39 13.10 -16.18 16.39
CA ASN A 39 14.11 -16.98 17.11
C ASN A 39 15.32 -17.32 16.22
N ILE A 40 15.06 -17.67 14.96
CA ILE A 40 16.12 -17.96 13.98
C ILE A 40 16.86 -16.66 13.63
N PHE A 41 16.12 -15.57 13.43
CA PHE A 41 16.69 -14.25 13.24
C PHE A 41 17.64 -13.87 14.39
N ARG A 42 17.19 -13.96 15.65
CA ARG A 42 18.00 -13.64 16.84
C ARG A 42 19.29 -14.46 16.90
N TYR A 43 19.21 -15.75 16.58
CA TYR A 43 20.40 -16.60 16.52
C TYR A 43 21.43 -16.04 15.52
N PHE A 44 21.02 -15.70 14.30
CA PHE A 44 21.92 -15.13 13.30
C PHE A 44 22.39 -13.71 13.68
N TRP A 45 21.52 -12.93 14.28
CA TRP A 45 21.78 -11.55 14.70
C TRP A 45 22.88 -11.48 15.77
N VAL A 46 22.76 -12.27 16.84
CA VAL A 46 23.78 -12.36 17.91
C VAL A 46 25.11 -12.87 17.38
N ASN A 47 25.08 -13.76 16.39
CA ASN A 47 26.28 -14.26 15.71
C ASN A 47 26.85 -13.30 14.65
N LYS A 48 26.34 -12.06 14.55
CA LYS A 48 26.80 -11.01 13.63
C LYS A 48 26.82 -11.47 12.17
N ALA A 49 25.79 -12.20 11.76
CA ALA A 49 25.63 -12.61 10.38
C ALA A 49 25.65 -11.38 9.44
N SER A 50 26.34 -11.51 8.30
CA SER A 50 26.45 -10.43 7.32
C SER A 50 25.11 -10.14 6.66
N TYR A 51 24.77 -8.87 6.51
CA TYR A 51 23.58 -8.39 5.80
C TYR A 51 23.90 -7.08 5.08
N LYS A 52 22.98 -6.61 4.24
CA LYS A 52 23.10 -5.35 3.49
C LYS A 52 21.90 -4.45 3.79
N LYS A 53 21.94 -3.21 3.29
CA LYS A 53 20.82 -2.28 3.38
C LYS A 53 19.54 -2.89 2.78
N GLU A 54 19.67 -3.54 1.63
CA GLU A 54 18.55 -4.16 0.92
C GLU A 54 17.96 -5.36 1.69
N SER A 55 18.68 -5.89 2.69
CA SER A 55 18.18 -6.97 3.54
C SER A 55 17.04 -6.51 4.46
N LEU A 56 16.94 -5.21 4.76
CA LEU A 56 15.89 -4.66 5.64
C LEU A 56 14.48 -4.95 5.10
N LYS A 57 14.30 -4.93 3.78
CA LYS A 57 12.99 -5.18 3.15
C LYS A 57 12.38 -6.53 3.52
N TYR A 58 13.20 -7.55 3.81
CA TYR A 58 12.71 -8.87 4.19
C TYR A 58 12.05 -8.86 5.58
N SER A 59 12.48 -7.98 6.49
CA SER A 59 11.80 -7.82 7.78
C SER A 59 10.39 -7.27 7.62
N ILE A 60 10.20 -6.41 6.62
CA ILE A 60 8.91 -5.85 6.23
C ILE A 60 8.02 -6.93 5.59
N ILE A 61 8.58 -7.70 4.65
CA ILE A 61 7.88 -8.82 4.00
C ILE A 61 7.33 -9.79 5.04
N GLY A 62 8.14 -10.20 6.02
CA GLY A 62 7.72 -11.15 7.05
C GLY A 62 6.76 -10.58 8.09
N GLY A 63 6.68 -9.25 8.22
CA GLY A 63 5.68 -8.60 9.07
C GLY A 63 5.87 -8.82 10.57
N ASN A 64 7.04 -9.25 11.02
CA ASN A 64 7.30 -9.45 12.45
C ASN A 64 7.81 -8.15 13.08
N TYR A 65 6.95 -7.50 13.86
CA TYR A 65 7.24 -6.21 14.51
C TYR A 65 8.48 -6.26 15.42
N GLY A 66 8.71 -7.39 16.09
CA GLY A 66 9.91 -7.58 16.91
C GLY A 66 11.21 -7.61 16.11
N ILE A 67 11.19 -8.14 14.89
CA ILE A 67 12.34 -8.07 13.98
C ILE A 67 12.57 -6.63 13.53
N VAL A 68 11.50 -5.93 13.14
CA VAL A 68 11.56 -4.54 12.67
C VAL A 68 12.18 -3.63 13.73
N HIS A 69 11.74 -3.74 14.99
CA HIS A 69 12.32 -2.95 16.09
C HIS A 69 13.78 -3.28 16.37
N ILE A 70 14.17 -4.56 16.40
CA ILE A 70 15.59 -4.92 16.58
C ILE A 70 16.44 -4.28 15.48
N LEU A 71 15.95 -4.29 14.23
CA LEU A 71 16.66 -3.66 13.13
C LEU A 71 16.67 -2.14 13.26
N GLU A 72 15.59 -1.49 13.67
CA GLU A 72 15.57 -0.05 13.89
C GLU A 72 16.63 0.41 14.92
N GLU A 73 16.69 -0.29 16.05
CA GLU A 73 17.57 0.02 17.19
C GLU A 73 19.03 -0.36 16.93
N GLU A 74 19.28 -1.57 16.41
CA GLU A 74 20.61 -2.18 16.38
C GLU A 74 21.27 -2.22 14.99
N SER A 75 20.51 -2.05 13.90
CA SER A 75 21.07 -2.12 12.54
C SER A 75 21.98 -0.94 12.24
N LEU A 76 23.02 -1.21 11.44
CA LEU A 76 23.87 -0.18 10.84
C LEU A 76 23.14 0.63 9.76
N TYR A 77 22.12 0.02 9.15
CA TYR A 77 21.29 0.64 8.11
C TYR A 77 19.97 1.11 8.68
N LYS A 78 19.47 2.24 8.17
CA LYS A 78 18.17 2.80 8.54
C LYS A 78 17.12 2.50 7.49
N PHE A 79 15.88 2.34 7.96
CA PHE A 79 14.71 2.27 7.09
C PHE A 79 14.54 3.60 6.35
N ASP A 80 14.08 3.50 5.11
CA ASP A 80 13.86 4.61 4.19
C ASP A 80 12.53 4.43 3.43
N GLU A 81 12.27 5.33 2.50
CA GLU A 81 11.02 5.35 1.72
C GLU A 81 10.77 4.05 0.95
N GLU A 82 11.81 3.38 0.46
CA GLU A 82 11.67 2.08 -0.22
C GLU A 82 11.11 1.03 0.74
N ASN A 83 11.57 1.02 1.99
CA ASN A 83 11.03 0.13 3.03
C ASN A 83 9.58 0.47 3.38
N TYR A 84 9.21 1.76 3.38
CA TYR A 84 7.82 2.17 3.55
C TYR A 84 6.94 1.66 2.39
N PHE A 85 7.33 1.88 1.14
CA PHE A 85 6.55 1.38 0.00
C PHE A 85 6.47 -0.15 -0.03
N GLN A 86 7.53 -0.85 0.39
CA GLN A 86 7.50 -2.30 0.55
C GLN A 86 6.44 -2.73 1.58
N SER A 87 6.27 -1.99 2.68
CA SER A 87 5.25 -2.30 3.69
C SER A 87 3.83 -2.18 3.15
N LEU A 88 3.60 -1.21 2.26
CA LEU A 88 2.31 -1.05 1.58
C LEU A 88 2.03 -2.18 0.61
N LYS A 89 3.02 -2.55 -0.21
CA LYS A 89 2.96 -3.68 -1.16
C LYS A 89 2.60 -4.99 -0.46
N TYR A 90 3.06 -5.19 0.78
CA TYR A 90 2.82 -6.40 1.58
C TYR A 90 1.69 -6.24 2.60
N TYR A 91 0.87 -5.18 2.47
CA TYR A 91 -0.31 -4.94 3.32
C TYR A 91 0.00 -4.95 4.83
N ARG A 92 1.18 -4.44 5.21
CA ARG A 92 1.64 -4.40 6.61
C ARG A 92 1.25 -3.09 7.28
N SER A 93 -0.05 -2.83 7.42
CA SER A 93 -0.61 -1.55 7.90
C SER A 93 0.10 -0.97 9.14
N GLU A 94 0.27 -1.77 10.19
CA GLU A 94 0.92 -1.35 11.45
C GLU A 94 2.40 -0.95 11.23
N ILE A 95 3.12 -1.72 10.41
CA ILE A 95 4.51 -1.42 10.06
C ILE A 95 4.57 -0.19 9.14
N SER A 96 3.63 -0.04 8.21
CA SER A 96 3.54 1.12 7.33
C SER A 96 3.37 2.41 8.12
N GLU A 97 2.43 2.43 9.06
CA GLU A 97 2.19 3.58 9.93
C GLU A 97 3.43 3.89 10.79
N TYR A 98 4.04 2.85 11.35
CA TYR A 98 5.26 2.99 12.14
C TYR A 98 6.43 3.55 11.32
N LEU A 99 6.70 2.99 10.14
CA LEU A 99 7.76 3.46 9.24
C LEU A 99 7.50 4.87 8.75
N LEU A 100 6.23 5.21 8.46
CA LEU A 100 5.84 6.55 8.06
C LEU A 100 6.21 7.58 9.14
N ASN A 101 5.92 7.26 10.41
CA ASN A 101 6.30 8.09 11.55
C ASN A 101 7.83 8.17 11.73
N LEU A 102 8.54 7.05 11.51
CA LEU A 102 9.99 6.94 11.67
C LEU A 102 10.76 7.79 10.64
N ILE A 103 10.35 7.75 9.37
CA ILE A 103 11.05 8.42 8.26
C ILE A 103 10.79 9.95 8.25
N ASN A 104 9.83 10.42 9.05
CA ASN A 104 9.45 11.82 9.21
C ASN A 104 9.06 12.48 7.87
N THR A 105 7.79 12.29 7.50
CA THR A 105 7.14 12.60 6.20
C THR A 105 7.18 14.04 5.70
N LYS A 106 8.01 14.94 6.23
CA LYS A 106 8.05 16.32 5.74
C LYS A 106 8.38 16.43 4.25
N ASN A 107 8.91 15.37 3.65
CA ASN A 107 9.31 15.33 2.24
C ASN A 107 8.36 14.56 1.32
N LEU A 108 7.53 13.63 1.83
CA LEU A 108 6.63 12.84 0.98
C LEU A 108 5.34 13.61 0.70
N SER A 109 5.05 13.83 -0.58
CA SER A 109 3.79 14.42 -1.03
C SER A 109 2.62 13.46 -0.84
N ILE A 110 1.42 14.01 -0.68
CA ILE A 110 0.17 13.24 -0.62
C ILE A 110 0.02 12.36 -1.89
N ASN A 111 0.46 12.86 -3.04
CA ASN A 111 0.41 12.16 -4.32
C ASN A 111 1.29 10.91 -4.31
N GLU A 112 2.51 10.97 -3.76
CA GLU A 112 3.40 9.82 -3.66
C GLU A 112 2.80 8.74 -2.74
N ILE A 113 2.25 9.16 -1.60
CA ILE A 113 1.59 8.26 -0.66
C ILE A 113 0.39 7.58 -1.33
N LEU A 114 -0.50 8.33 -1.97
CA LEU A 114 -1.69 7.76 -2.61
C LEU A 114 -1.35 6.89 -3.83
N SER A 115 -0.40 7.32 -4.64
CA SER A 115 0.12 6.52 -5.77
C SER A 115 0.60 5.15 -5.29
N SER A 116 1.29 5.11 -4.15
CA SER A 116 1.83 3.86 -3.61
C SER A 116 0.76 2.91 -3.06
N TYR A 117 -0.28 3.43 -2.41
CA TYR A 117 -1.43 2.62 -2.00
C TYR A 117 -2.19 2.04 -3.21
N ILE A 118 -2.28 2.82 -4.29
CA ILE A 118 -2.99 2.40 -5.51
C ILE A 118 -2.20 1.36 -6.29
N HIS A 119 -0.89 1.53 -6.40
CA HIS A 119 -0.01 0.54 -7.04
C HIS A 119 -0.01 -0.78 -6.26
N SER A 120 -0.08 -0.72 -4.93
CA SER A 120 -0.19 -1.92 -4.09
C SER A 120 -1.59 -2.52 -4.02
N ALA A 121 -2.61 -1.88 -4.63
CA ALA A 121 -4.03 -2.22 -4.47
C ALA A 121 -4.47 -2.31 -2.99
N ASN A 122 -3.79 -1.57 -2.11
CA ASN A 122 -4.06 -1.53 -0.68
C ASN A 122 -5.12 -0.47 -0.38
N PHE A 123 -6.36 -0.78 -0.76
CA PHE A 123 -7.47 0.15 -0.66
C PHE A 123 -7.93 0.43 0.78
N ASP A 124 -7.74 -0.52 1.70
CA ASP A 124 -7.95 -0.29 3.14
C ASP A 124 -7.00 0.79 3.65
N GLY A 125 -5.75 0.76 3.20
CA GLY A 125 -4.77 1.80 3.49
C GLY A 125 -5.16 3.17 2.97
N ILE A 126 -5.76 3.26 1.77
CA ILE A 126 -6.32 4.50 1.23
C ILE A 126 -7.43 5.02 2.13
N TYR A 127 -8.39 4.16 2.48
CA TYR A 127 -9.51 4.54 3.33
C TYR A 127 -9.02 5.07 4.68
N ASN A 128 -8.15 4.33 5.37
CA ASN A 128 -7.60 4.73 6.66
C ASN A 128 -6.79 6.03 6.57
N TYR A 129 -5.99 6.21 5.52
CA TYR A 129 -5.22 7.43 5.32
C TYR A 129 -6.13 8.65 5.14
N LEU A 130 -7.15 8.54 4.29
CA LEU A 130 -8.12 9.61 4.03
C LEU A 130 -8.97 9.92 5.28
N ASP A 131 -9.40 8.90 6.01
CA ASP A 131 -10.19 9.05 7.23
C ASP A 131 -9.38 9.69 8.38
N ASN A 132 -8.16 9.22 8.62
CA ASN A 132 -7.25 9.78 9.63
C ASN A 132 -6.88 11.24 9.37
N LYS A 133 -6.80 11.64 8.09
CA LYS A 133 -6.59 13.05 7.71
C LYS A 133 -7.87 13.89 7.80
N GLY A 134 -9.00 13.29 8.18
CA GLY A 134 -10.31 13.92 8.23
C GLY A 134 -10.85 14.29 6.87
N ILE A 135 -10.24 13.81 5.77
CA ILE A 135 -10.56 14.24 4.41
C ILE A 135 -12.00 13.88 4.06
N PHE A 136 -12.51 12.72 4.46
CA PHE A 136 -13.92 12.35 4.25
C PHE A 136 -14.88 13.30 4.97
N ASN A 137 -14.59 13.67 6.22
CA ASN A 137 -15.38 14.65 6.96
C ASN A 137 -15.30 16.05 6.33
N THR A 138 -14.13 16.42 5.78
CA THR A 138 -13.92 17.63 5.01
C THR A 138 -14.73 17.62 3.71
N ILE A 139 -14.73 16.54 2.93
CA ILE A 139 -15.57 16.39 1.73
C ILE A 139 -17.06 16.45 2.07
N LEU A 140 -17.50 15.79 3.15
CA LEU A 140 -18.89 15.79 3.60
C LEU A 140 -19.36 17.17 4.11
N SER A 141 -18.45 17.97 4.68
CA SER A 141 -18.72 19.35 5.12
C SER A 141 -18.52 20.40 4.01
N ILE A 142 -17.74 20.12 2.96
CA ILE A 142 -17.55 20.98 1.77
C ILE A 142 -18.77 20.96 0.83
N LYS A 143 -19.94 20.52 1.28
CA LYS A 143 -21.21 20.89 0.60
C LYS A 143 -21.46 22.41 0.52
N LYS A 144 -20.54 23.29 0.98
CA LYS A 144 -20.70 24.74 0.82
C LYS A 144 -19.55 25.58 0.23
N ASP A 145 -18.28 25.54 0.65
CA ASP A 145 -17.41 26.72 0.31
C ASP A 145 -15.89 26.51 0.01
N ASN A 146 -15.37 25.33 -0.34
CA ASN A 146 -13.93 25.20 -0.67
C ASN A 146 -13.63 24.40 -1.95
N ILE A 147 -13.75 25.09 -3.08
CA ILE A 147 -13.56 24.59 -4.46
C ILE A 147 -12.13 24.07 -4.70
N LEU A 148 -11.10 24.68 -4.10
CA LEU A 148 -9.70 24.37 -4.39
C LEU A 148 -9.28 22.97 -3.90
N LEU A 149 -9.62 22.63 -2.65
CA LEU A 149 -9.31 21.33 -2.06
C LEU A 149 -10.16 20.20 -2.69
N GLN A 150 -11.39 20.53 -3.07
CA GLN A 150 -12.24 19.61 -3.83
C GLN A 150 -11.61 19.27 -5.18
N ASN A 151 -11.01 20.24 -5.86
CA ASN A 151 -10.34 20.03 -7.14
C ASN A 151 -9.07 19.19 -6.98
N GLU A 152 -8.25 19.42 -5.94
CA GLU A 152 -7.05 18.61 -5.69
C GLU A 152 -7.42 17.15 -5.39
N ILE A 153 -8.40 16.91 -4.51
CA ILE A 153 -8.85 15.55 -4.19
C ILE A 153 -9.51 14.89 -5.41
N GLN A 154 -10.31 15.63 -6.18
CA GLN A 154 -10.89 15.11 -7.42
C GLN A 154 -9.83 14.83 -8.48
N GLU A 155 -8.79 15.67 -8.62
CA GLU A 155 -7.67 15.39 -9.52
C GLU A 155 -6.88 14.19 -9.06
N ILE A 156 -6.60 14.04 -7.77
CA ILE A 156 -5.92 12.87 -7.21
C ILE A 156 -6.73 11.59 -7.45
N ILE A 157 -8.03 11.61 -7.18
CA ILE A 157 -8.90 10.47 -7.45
C ILE A 157 -8.97 10.22 -8.96
N LYS A 158 -9.06 11.25 -9.80
CA LYS A 158 -9.05 11.08 -11.27
C LYS A 158 -7.74 10.48 -11.79
N LEU A 159 -6.60 11.05 -11.37
CA LEU A 159 -5.25 10.65 -11.77
C LEU A 159 -4.91 9.24 -11.34
N HIS A 160 -5.43 8.78 -10.20
CA HIS A 160 -4.99 7.50 -9.66
C HIS A 160 -6.08 6.41 -9.61
N ALA A 161 -7.37 6.76 -9.54
CA ALA A 161 -8.44 5.78 -9.50
C ALA A 161 -8.84 5.24 -10.88
N PHE A 162 -8.60 5.99 -11.97
CA PHE A 162 -8.94 5.54 -13.33
C PHE A 162 -7.82 4.80 -14.05
N ASP A 163 -6.57 5.02 -13.65
CA ASP A 163 -5.42 4.29 -14.20
C ASP A 163 -5.32 2.86 -13.66
N ASN A 164 -6.02 2.54 -12.56
CA ASN A 164 -6.08 1.19 -11.99
C ASN A 164 -7.45 0.54 -12.24
N PRO A 165 -7.54 -0.50 -13.10
CA PRO A 165 -8.82 -1.13 -13.46
C PRO A 165 -9.57 -1.76 -12.28
N TRP A 166 -8.89 -2.01 -11.15
CA TRP A 166 -9.48 -2.62 -9.96
C TRP A 166 -10.11 -1.62 -8.99
N MET A 167 -9.73 -0.34 -9.07
CA MET A 167 -10.25 0.70 -8.17
C MET A 167 -11.73 1.01 -8.39
N PRO A 168 -12.26 1.11 -9.63
CA PRO A 168 -13.69 1.25 -9.86
C PRO A 168 -14.49 0.07 -9.29
N PHE A 169 -13.95 -1.16 -9.40
CA PHE A 169 -14.57 -2.35 -8.83
C PHE A 169 -14.57 -2.33 -7.29
N TYR A 170 -13.47 -1.92 -6.66
CA TYR A 170 -13.39 -1.76 -5.22
C TYR A 170 -14.35 -0.69 -4.68
N LEU A 171 -14.38 0.49 -5.31
CA LEU A 171 -15.30 1.56 -4.96
C LEU A 171 -16.76 1.12 -5.16
N PHE A 172 -17.07 0.44 -6.26
CA PHE A 172 -18.38 -0.17 -6.48
C PHE A 172 -18.72 -1.15 -5.36
N TYR A 173 -17.81 -2.07 -5.03
CA TYR A 173 -18.03 -3.08 -3.99
C TYR A 173 -18.32 -2.45 -2.63
N ASN A 174 -17.50 -1.49 -2.18
CA ASN A 174 -17.70 -0.84 -0.89
C ASN A 174 -18.97 0.01 -0.84
N VAL A 175 -19.27 0.76 -1.89
CA VAL A 175 -20.47 1.60 -1.93
C VAL A 175 -21.74 0.74 -1.96
N THR A 176 -21.73 -0.39 -2.67
CA THR A 176 -22.92 -1.22 -2.87
C THR A 176 -23.13 -2.28 -1.79
N PHE A 177 -22.06 -2.94 -1.33
CA PHE A 177 -22.19 -4.11 -0.44
C PHE A 177 -21.87 -3.83 1.03
N GLN A 178 -21.17 -2.73 1.38
CA GLN A 178 -20.90 -2.41 2.79
C GLN A 178 -21.92 -1.48 3.44
N GLN A 179 -22.89 -0.93 2.68
CA GLN A 179 -23.97 -0.16 3.26
C GLN A 179 -25.06 -1.09 3.81
N SER A 180 -25.23 -1.11 5.13
CA SER A 180 -26.24 -1.92 5.84
C SER A 180 -27.70 -1.63 5.44
N ASN A 181 -27.94 -0.52 4.72
CA ASN A 181 -29.25 -0.09 4.24
C ASN A 181 -29.54 -0.48 2.78
N ILE A 182 -28.59 -1.12 2.08
CA ILE A 182 -28.80 -1.55 0.69
C ILE A 182 -29.29 -3.00 0.68
N ASP A 183 -30.60 -3.17 0.46
CA ASP A 183 -31.16 -4.47 0.14
C ASP A 183 -30.91 -4.79 -1.34
N VAL A 184 -30.00 -5.74 -1.58
CA VAL A 184 -29.61 -6.21 -2.92
C VAL A 184 -30.81 -6.82 -3.68
N ASN A 185 -31.83 -7.33 -2.98
CA ASN A 185 -33.03 -7.89 -3.60
C ASN A 185 -34.09 -6.82 -3.91
N TRP A 186 -33.96 -5.62 -3.33
CA TRP A 186 -34.76 -4.44 -3.66
C TRP A 186 -34.15 -3.62 -4.82
N LEU A 187 -33.10 -4.13 -5.47
CA LEU A 187 -32.40 -3.49 -6.59
C LEU A 187 -33.23 -3.52 -7.88
N ASN A 188 -34.31 -2.75 -7.91
CA ASN A 188 -34.98 -2.38 -9.15
C ASN A 188 -34.38 -1.05 -9.65
N SER A 189 -33.64 -1.12 -10.77
CA SER A 189 -33.15 -0.06 -11.68
C SER A 189 -32.39 1.18 -11.17
N ASN A 190 -32.67 1.71 -9.98
CA ASN A 190 -32.31 3.09 -9.63
C ASN A 190 -30.94 3.24 -8.93
N ILE A 191 -30.46 2.21 -8.24
CA ILE A 191 -29.11 2.23 -7.64
C ILE A 191 -28.03 1.90 -8.68
N LEU A 192 -28.37 1.15 -9.74
CA LEU A 192 -27.50 1.07 -10.91
C LEU A 192 -27.31 2.46 -11.49
N SER A 193 -28.35 3.30 -11.58
CA SER A 193 -28.18 4.72 -11.96
C SER A 193 -27.30 5.48 -10.97
N SER A 194 -27.46 5.34 -9.65
CA SER A 194 -26.63 6.10 -8.70
C SER A 194 -25.18 5.61 -8.61
N ALA A 195 -24.93 4.31 -8.77
CA ALA A 195 -23.59 3.75 -8.94
C ALA A 195 -22.99 4.14 -10.29
N TYR A 196 -23.80 4.19 -11.35
CA TYR A 196 -23.44 4.75 -12.65
C TYR A 196 -23.22 6.25 -12.56
N ASP A 197 -23.89 6.97 -11.66
CA ASP A 197 -23.71 8.40 -11.38
C ASP A 197 -22.49 8.63 -10.50
N VAL A 198 -22.12 7.73 -9.59
CA VAL A 198 -20.85 7.79 -8.86
C VAL A 198 -19.71 7.48 -9.83
N ILE A 199 -19.82 6.41 -10.61
CA ILE A 199 -18.89 6.06 -11.69
C ILE A 199 -18.84 7.19 -12.73
N ASN A 200 -19.94 7.85 -13.06
CA ASN A 200 -20.03 9.00 -13.98
C ASN A 200 -19.52 10.30 -13.36
N ILE A 201 -19.77 10.59 -12.08
CA ILE A 201 -19.14 11.72 -11.39
C ILE A 201 -17.62 11.57 -11.45
N PHE A 202 -17.15 10.32 -11.39
CA PHE A 202 -15.75 10.00 -11.56
C PHE A 202 -15.32 9.98 -13.06
N SER A 203 -16.13 9.48 -14.01
CA SER A 203 -15.76 9.31 -15.44
C SER A 203 -16.10 10.48 -16.36
N ILE A 204 -17.00 11.40 -15.99
CA ILE A 204 -17.49 12.52 -16.83
C ILE A 204 -16.40 13.56 -17.17
N ASN A 205 -15.18 13.46 -16.65
CA ASN A 205 -14.09 14.37 -17.02
C ASN A 205 -12.98 13.75 -17.87
N THR A 206 -13.14 12.52 -18.38
CA THR A 206 -12.19 11.96 -19.36
C THR A 206 -12.40 12.53 -20.77
N ASP A 207 -13.61 13.03 -21.08
CA ASP A 207 -13.95 13.50 -22.43
C ASP A 207 -13.47 14.93 -22.75
N SER A 208 -12.98 15.69 -21.77
CA SER A 208 -12.44 17.04 -21.99
C SER A 208 -10.96 17.08 -22.37
N LEU A 209 -10.29 15.93 -22.50
CA LEU A 209 -8.85 15.84 -22.83
C LEU A 209 -8.53 15.18 -24.18
N THR A 210 -9.53 14.84 -25.00
CA THR A 210 -9.33 14.40 -26.39
C THR A 210 -9.49 15.53 -27.43
N MET A 211 -9.49 16.80 -26.99
CA MET A 211 -9.63 17.95 -27.89
C MET A 211 -8.72 19.15 -27.55
N LEU A 212 -7.44 18.89 -27.26
CA LEU A 212 -6.31 19.84 -27.33
C LEU A 212 -4.99 19.06 -27.45
#